data_AF-A0A2P4XR65-F1
#
_entry.id   AF-A0A2P4XR65-F1
#
_cell.length_a   1.000
_cell.length_b   1.000
_cell.length_c   1.000
_cell.angle_alpha   90.00
_cell.angle_beta   90.00
_cell.angle_gamma   90.00
#
_symmetry.space_group_name_H-M   'P 1'
#
loop_
_entity.id
_entity.type
_entity.pdbx_description
1 polymer ?
#
loop_
_entity_poly.entity_id
_entity_poly.type
_entity_poly.pdbx_seq_one_letter_code
_entity_poly.pdbx_strand_id
1 'polypeptide(L)'
;MGFRHVSVLISLHTLDPKKSGGAWYSDELEVTEDDFLSAIDILTKNLCTSKYWNIIGLDLKNEPHECSWGGEDPDWQKGATLIGNRMLEDCPNWLAFVEGIAGSGTITLNGEKNTYYDWWGGGMENAGDFPITFDVENKLVWSPHYYNTGVSPAWYLYASGTQNAEGGRDDYVELDDETLRNNVEQTMDKMFGYLIGADPNIAMVMGEFAGLYSKDAHPLKTTKRTTDFTIEVMLKAKYAGAYMWSLNPESAYQYNPADTYGTFTEGLLEDDWLTPNKVFMEGMAALDVMENLQQFPCFPVEVEGSSSE
;
A
#
# COMPACT_ATOMS: atom_id res chain seq x y z
N MET A 1 -4.90 -4.93 20.96
CA MET A 1 -3.98 -3.97 20.31
C MET A 1 -3.99 -2.62 21.02
N GLY A 2 -5.16 -2.01 21.26
CA GLY A 2 -5.26 -0.72 21.97
C GLY A 2 -4.50 -0.62 23.31
N PHE A 3 -4.59 -1.62 24.20
CA PHE A 3 -3.81 -1.60 25.46
C PHE A 3 -2.28 -1.49 25.26
N ARG A 4 -1.76 -1.90 24.09
CA ARG A 4 -0.34 -1.78 23.74
C ARG A 4 -0.04 -0.56 22.88
N HIS A 5 -1.01 0.35 22.72
CA HIS A 5 -0.92 1.56 21.92
C HIS A 5 -0.52 1.30 20.46
N VAL A 6 -1.02 0.19 19.90
CA VAL A 6 -0.87 -0.16 18.49
C VAL A 6 -2.14 0.24 17.77
N SER A 7 -2.03 1.13 16.77
CA SER A 7 -3.13 1.49 15.88
C SER A 7 -3.55 0.29 15.02
N VAL A 8 -4.79 0.32 14.53
CA VAL A 8 -5.35 -0.70 13.64
C VAL A 8 -5.99 0.02 12.46
N LEU A 9 -5.56 -0.32 11.26
CA LEU A 9 -6.25 -0.03 10.01
C LEU A 9 -6.98 -1.30 9.59
N ILE A 10 -8.26 -1.19 9.22
CA ILE A 10 -9.04 -2.32 8.70
C ILE A 10 -9.02 -2.22 7.19
N SER A 11 -8.42 -3.20 6.51
CA SER A 11 -8.45 -3.27 5.05
C SER A 11 -9.60 -4.15 4.56
N LEU A 12 -10.39 -3.63 3.62
CA LEU A 12 -11.36 -4.42 2.87
C LEU A 12 -10.62 -5.15 1.75
N HIS A 13 -9.98 -6.25 2.15
CA HIS A 13 -8.95 -6.88 1.33
C HIS A 13 -9.50 -7.78 0.21
N THR A 14 -10.64 -8.42 0.45
CA THR A 14 -11.24 -9.35 -0.52
C THR A 14 -12.76 -9.25 -0.56
N LEU A 15 -13.35 -9.44 -1.74
CA LEU A 15 -14.81 -9.50 -1.90
C LEU A 15 -15.39 -10.83 -1.39
N ASP A 16 -14.63 -11.92 -1.45
CA ASP A 16 -14.97 -13.20 -0.85
C ASP A 16 -13.75 -13.80 -0.11
N PRO A 17 -13.88 -14.93 0.63
CA PRO A 17 -12.75 -15.52 1.38
C PRO A 17 -11.54 -16.02 0.56
N LYS A 18 -11.58 -15.94 -0.78
CA LYS A 18 -10.59 -16.49 -1.71
C LYS A 18 -10.15 -15.53 -2.81
N LYS A 19 -10.98 -14.55 -3.19
CA LYS A 19 -10.73 -13.65 -4.31
C LYS A 19 -10.79 -12.20 -3.86
N SER A 20 -9.73 -11.47 -4.17
CA SER A 20 -9.62 -10.03 -3.90
C SER A 20 -10.74 -9.23 -4.58
N GLY A 21 -10.95 -9.47 -5.88
CA GLY A 21 -11.82 -8.67 -6.75
C GLY A 21 -11.11 -7.40 -7.24
N GLY A 22 -11.21 -7.07 -8.53
CA GLY A 22 -10.51 -5.92 -9.12
C GLY A 22 -11.15 -4.56 -8.88
N ALA A 23 -12.37 -4.54 -8.35
CA ALA A 23 -13.15 -3.38 -7.91
C ALA A 23 -13.84 -3.68 -6.56
N TRP A 24 -14.62 -2.75 -6.01
CA TRP A 24 -15.39 -2.95 -4.77
C TRP A 24 -16.69 -3.76 -4.98
N TYR A 25 -16.98 -4.13 -6.22
CA TYR A 25 -18.07 -5.02 -6.61
C TYR A 25 -17.62 -5.92 -7.77
N SER A 26 -18.34 -7.02 -7.99
CA SER A 26 -18.03 -7.94 -9.08
C SER A 26 -19.27 -8.78 -9.45
N ASP A 27 -19.66 -8.70 -10.72
CA ASP A 27 -20.70 -9.57 -11.28
C ASP A 27 -20.28 -11.04 -11.25
N GLU A 28 -18.99 -11.34 -11.46
CA GLU A 28 -18.47 -12.72 -11.43
C GLU A 28 -18.59 -13.34 -10.03
N LEU A 29 -18.38 -12.53 -8.99
CA LEU A 29 -18.43 -12.98 -7.59
C LEU A 29 -19.82 -12.83 -6.97
N GLU A 30 -20.79 -12.31 -7.73
CA GLU A 30 -22.13 -11.99 -7.23
C GLU A 30 -22.10 -11.03 -6.02
N VAL A 31 -21.15 -10.10 -6.00
CA VAL A 31 -21.02 -9.07 -4.96
C VAL A 31 -21.39 -7.72 -5.54
N THR A 32 -22.48 -7.12 -5.05
CA THR A 32 -22.95 -5.81 -5.50
C THR A 32 -22.29 -4.66 -4.73
N GLU A 33 -22.37 -3.44 -5.24
CA GLU A 33 -21.95 -2.24 -4.50
C GLU A 33 -22.72 -2.10 -3.18
N ASP A 34 -24.02 -2.40 -3.17
CA ASP A 34 -24.84 -2.38 -1.95
C ASP A 34 -24.38 -3.40 -0.90
N ASP A 35 -23.92 -4.58 -1.32
CA ASP A 35 -23.33 -5.58 -0.41
C ASP A 35 -22.04 -5.05 0.22
N PHE A 36 -21.19 -4.38 -0.57
CA PHE A 36 -19.96 -3.76 -0.10
C PHE A 36 -20.24 -2.63 0.89
N LEU A 37 -21.17 -1.72 0.57
CA LEU A 37 -21.58 -0.64 1.47
C LEU A 37 -22.23 -1.18 2.75
N SER A 38 -22.98 -2.28 2.66
CA SER A 38 -23.52 -2.98 3.84
C SER A 38 -22.41 -3.53 4.74
N ALA A 39 -21.28 -3.97 4.17
CA ALA A 39 -20.11 -4.36 4.96
C ALA A 39 -19.48 -3.16 5.69
N ILE A 40 -19.43 -1.98 5.05
CA ILE A 40 -18.98 -0.74 5.69
C ILE A 40 -19.86 -0.41 6.89
N ASP A 41 -21.20 -0.47 6.74
CA ASP A 41 -22.16 -0.21 7.82
C ASP A 41 -21.96 -1.17 9.01
N ILE A 42 -21.67 -2.45 8.73
CA ILE A 42 -21.38 -3.43 9.77
C ILE A 42 -20.10 -3.05 10.52
N LEU A 43 -19.05 -2.62 9.82
CA LEU A 43 -17.79 -2.21 10.44
C LEU A 43 -17.97 -0.95 11.28
N THR A 44 -18.56 0.12 10.74
CA THR A 44 -18.76 1.39 11.46
C THR A 44 -19.61 1.18 12.70
N LYS A 45 -20.78 0.52 12.58
CA LYS A 45 -21.70 0.26 13.69
C LYS A 45 -21.07 -0.53 14.84
N ASN A 46 -20.20 -1.49 14.54
CA ASN A 46 -19.66 -2.40 15.55
C ASN A 46 -18.29 -1.96 16.09
N LEU A 47 -17.50 -1.26 15.28
CA LEU A 47 -16.09 -0.97 15.58
C LEU A 47 -15.80 0.52 15.78
N CYS A 48 -16.63 1.43 15.29
CA CYS A 48 -16.50 2.86 15.59
C CYS A 48 -17.07 3.19 16.97
N THR A 49 -16.41 2.72 18.03
CA THR A 49 -16.78 3.01 19.42
C THR A 49 -15.55 3.33 20.25
N SER A 50 -15.72 4.00 21.38
CA SER A 50 -14.62 4.29 22.32
C SER A 50 -13.89 3.04 22.84
N LYS A 51 -14.53 1.87 22.78
CA LYS A 51 -13.90 0.58 23.10
C LYS A 51 -12.76 0.25 22.14
N TYR A 52 -12.88 0.62 20.87
CA TYR A 52 -11.89 0.37 19.83
C TYR A 52 -11.25 1.67 19.34
N TRP A 53 -10.92 2.56 20.29
CA TRP A 53 -10.32 3.87 20.04
C TRP A 53 -9.03 3.84 19.19
N ASN A 54 -8.35 2.70 19.14
CA ASN A 54 -7.11 2.53 18.37
C ASN A 54 -7.35 2.13 16.91
N ILE A 55 -8.61 1.98 16.46
CA ILE A 55 -8.93 1.83 15.04
C ILE A 55 -8.94 3.21 14.41
N ILE A 56 -8.07 3.42 13.42
CA ILE A 56 -7.86 4.73 12.79
C ILE A 56 -8.76 4.94 11.56
N GLY A 57 -9.29 3.88 10.99
CA GLY A 57 -10.17 3.96 9.84
C GLY A 57 -10.18 2.69 8.99
N LEU A 58 -10.57 2.88 7.73
CA LEU A 58 -10.66 1.83 6.73
C LEU A 58 -9.69 2.11 5.59
N ASP A 59 -9.00 1.07 5.14
CA ASP A 59 -8.49 0.98 3.78
C ASP A 59 -9.64 0.53 2.89
N LEU A 60 -10.12 1.45 2.06
CA LEU A 60 -11.46 1.39 1.49
C LEU A 60 -11.66 0.17 0.58
N LYS A 61 -10.61 -0.23 -0.15
CA LYS A 61 -10.56 -1.46 -0.94
C LYS A 61 -9.11 -1.75 -1.32
N ASN A 62 -8.66 -2.98 -1.05
CA ASN A 62 -7.33 -3.42 -1.43
C ASN A 62 -7.15 -3.57 -2.92
N GLU A 63 -6.08 -2.99 -3.45
CA GLU A 63 -5.56 -3.15 -4.79
C GLU A 63 -6.62 -3.14 -5.91
N PRO A 64 -7.39 -2.05 -6.08
CA PRO A 64 -8.16 -1.86 -7.30
C PRO A 64 -7.25 -2.00 -8.53
N HIS A 65 -7.61 -2.89 -9.45
CA HIS A 65 -6.79 -3.18 -10.65
C HIS A 65 -7.61 -3.41 -11.91
N GLU A 66 -8.93 -3.49 -11.78
CA GLU A 66 -9.90 -3.54 -12.89
C GLU A 66 -10.77 -2.28 -12.90
N CYS A 67 -10.21 -1.16 -12.45
CA CYS A 67 -10.88 0.13 -12.33
C CYS A 67 -10.17 1.21 -13.14
N SER A 68 -10.92 2.21 -13.58
CA SER A 68 -10.37 3.50 -14.02
C SER A 68 -10.26 4.49 -12.86
N TRP A 69 -9.63 5.65 -13.11
CA TRP A 69 -9.62 6.79 -12.20
C TRP A 69 -10.10 8.04 -12.95
N GLY A 70 -11.31 8.52 -12.63
CA GLY A 70 -11.94 9.66 -13.31
C GLY A 70 -12.42 9.34 -14.73
N GLY A 71 -12.74 8.07 -15.00
CA GLY A 71 -13.05 7.55 -16.34
C GLY A 71 -14.32 6.70 -16.39
N GLU A 72 -14.24 5.61 -17.16
CA GLU A 72 -15.33 4.64 -17.33
C GLU A 72 -15.52 3.77 -16.10
N ASP A 73 -16.75 3.30 -15.87
CA ASP A 73 -17.04 2.43 -14.74
C ASP A 73 -16.43 1.01 -14.95
N PRO A 74 -15.89 0.36 -13.91
CA PRO A 74 -15.79 0.83 -12.53
C PRO A 74 -14.78 1.98 -12.37
N ASP A 75 -15.22 3.11 -11.82
CA ASP A 75 -14.39 4.30 -11.61
C ASP A 75 -14.04 4.41 -10.13
N TRP A 76 -12.79 4.10 -9.79
CA TRP A 76 -12.35 4.05 -8.40
C TRP A 76 -12.39 5.41 -7.70
N GLN A 77 -12.23 6.52 -8.43
CA GLN A 77 -12.36 7.85 -7.84
C GLN A 77 -13.77 8.05 -7.27
N LYS A 78 -14.81 7.62 -8.00
CA LYS A 78 -16.21 7.68 -7.56
C LYS A 78 -16.48 6.68 -6.46
N GLY A 79 -15.99 5.45 -6.61
CA GLY A 79 -16.13 4.38 -5.62
C GLY A 79 -15.53 4.76 -4.26
N ALA A 80 -14.29 5.22 -4.24
CA ALA A 80 -13.62 5.69 -3.03
C ALA A 80 -14.37 6.86 -2.37
N THR A 81 -14.86 7.83 -3.17
CA THR A 81 -15.68 8.94 -2.66
C THR A 81 -16.96 8.44 -2.00
N LEU A 82 -17.68 7.53 -2.65
CA LEU A 82 -18.92 6.94 -2.17
C LEU A 82 -18.71 6.15 -0.87
N ILE A 83 -17.76 5.22 -0.87
CA ILE A 83 -17.46 4.34 0.27
C ILE A 83 -16.95 5.16 1.45
N GLY A 84 -16.04 6.12 1.21
CA GLY A 84 -15.51 6.99 2.24
C GLY A 84 -16.59 7.86 2.89
N ASN A 85 -17.49 8.46 2.10
CA ASN A 85 -18.61 9.22 2.65
C ASN A 85 -19.58 8.33 3.44
N ARG A 86 -19.84 7.09 2.98
CA ARG A 86 -20.66 6.13 3.73
C ARG A 86 -20.04 5.79 5.08
N MET A 87 -18.73 5.55 5.12
CA MET A 87 -17.98 5.32 6.36
C MET A 87 -18.05 6.53 7.31
N LEU A 88 -17.84 7.73 6.78
CA LEU A 88 -17.74 8.96 7.56
C LEU A 88 -19.09 9.46 8.09
N GLU A 89 -20.19 9.11 7.43
CA GLU A 89 -21.56 9.38 7.92
C GLU A 89 -21.79 8.76 9.30
N ASP A 90 -21.39 7.49 9.48
CA ASP A 90 -21.54 6.77 10.74
C ASP A 90 -20.34 6.90 11.67
N CYS A 91 -19.15 7.19 11.13
CA CYS A 91 -17.91 7.28 11.89
C CYS A 91 -17.05 8.50 11.50
N PRO A 92 -17.43 9.72 11.91
CA PRO A 92 -16.70 10.94 11.55
C PRO A 92 -15.30 11.04 12.18
N ASN A 93 -14.91 10.12 13.06
CA ASN A 93 -13.57 10.10 13.66
C ASN A 93 -12.54 9.30 12.84
N TRP A 94 -12.99 8.40 11.96
CA TRP A 94 -12.10 7.58 11.14
C TRP A 94 -11.49 8.37 9.99
N LEU A 95 -10.44 7.79 9.40
CA LEU A 95 -9.76 8.21 8.19
C LEU A 95 -10.05 7.22 7.05
N ALA A 96 -10.15 7.72 5.82
CA ALA A 96 -10.30 6.92 4.62
C ALA A 96 -8.94 6.80 3.94
N PHE A 97 -8.38 5.59 3.99
CA PHE A 97 -7.17 5.23 3.27
C PHE A 97 -7.57 4.79 1.86
N VAL A 98 -7.00 5.46 0.86
CA VAL A 98 -7.34 5.27 -0.55
C VAL A 98 -6.10 4.87 -1.32
N GLU A 99 -6.08 3.62 -1.76
CA GLU A 99 -5.10 3.09 -2.70
C GLU A 99 -5.36 3.59 -4.13
N GLY A 100 -4.42 3.30 -5.03
CA GLY A 100 -4.50 3.60 -6.45
C GLY A 100 -5.27 2.55 -7.25
N ILE A 101 -5.19 2.66 -8.57
CA ILE A 101 -5.63 1.62 -9.51
C ILE A 101 -4.43 0.82 -10.05
N ALA A 102 -4.64 0.00 -11.07
CA ALA A 102 -3.58 -0.55 -11.90
C ALA A 102 -3.69 -0.01 -13.33
N GLY A 103 -2.56 0.34 -13.92
CA GLY A 103 -2.50 0.85 -15.27
C GLY A 103 -1.12 0.70 -15.89
N SER A 104 -0.85 1.55 -16.87
CA SER A 104 0.46 1.65 -17.48
C SER A 104 0.69 3.05 -18.01
N GLY A 105 1.96 3.45 -18.02
CA GLY A 105 2.39 4.74 -18.55
C GLY A 105 3.73 4.62 -19.26
N THR A 106 4.28 5.76 -19.68
CA THR A 106 5.67 5.80 -20.18
C THR A 106 6.53 6.64 -19.25
N ILE A 107 7.75 6.18 -19.01
CA ILE A 107 8.75 6.88 -18.20
C ILE A 107 10.09 6.84 -18.94
N THR A 108 10.90 7.88 -18.75
CA THR A 108 12.29 7.90 -19.25
C THR A 108 13.24 7.75 -18.09
N LEU A 109 13.98 6.64 -18.05
CA LEU A 109 14.97 6.33 -17.03
C LEU A 109 16.27 5.95 -17.72
N ASN A 110 17.40 6.39 -17.20
CA ASN A 110 18.74 6.00 -17.69
C ASN A 110 18.96 6.24 -19.20
N GLY A 111 18.28 7.27 -19.74
CA GLY A 111 18.33 7.59 -21.18
C GLY A 111 17.42 6.73 -22.06
N GLU A 112 16.64 5.81 -21.50
CA GLU A 112 15.68 4.97 -22.21
C GLU A 112 14.24 5.37 -21.86
N LYS A 113 13.40 5.57 -22.88
CA LYS A 113 11.95 5.71 -22.71
C LYS A 113 11.29 4.36 -22.94
N ASN A 114 10.57 3.87 -21.93
CA ASN A 114 9.87 2.60 -22.01
C ASN A 114 8.52 2.66 -21.25
N THR A 115 7.68 1.65 -21.44
CA THR A 115 6.42 1.48 -20.73
C THR A 115 6.66 0.89 -19.35
N TYR A 116 6.04 1.45 -18.33
CA TYR A 116 5.95 0.82 -17.00
C TYR A 116 4.51 0.40 -16.74
N TYR A 117 4.34 -0.54 -15.82
CA TYR A 117 3.06 -0.96 -15.29
C TYR A 117 3.03 -0.64 -13.81
N ASP A 118 1.87 -0.21 -13.34
CA ASP A 118 1.66 0.05 -11.92
C ASP A 118 1.64 -1.26 -11.14
N TRP A 119 2.10 -1.18 -9.89
CA TRP A 119 1.66 -2.15 -8.90
C TRP A 119 0.16 -1.97 -8.71
N TRP A 120 -0.57 -3.06 -8.48
CA TRP A 120 -1.98 -2.91 -8.14
C TRP A 120 -2.11 -2.06 -6.87
N GLY A 121 -3.07 -1.15 -6.82
CA GLY A 121 -3.15 -0.15 -5.75
C GLY A 121 -2.10 0.97 -5.83
N GLY A 122 -1.26 1.01 -6.87
CA GLY A 122 -0.18 1.99 -7.03
C GLY A 122 -0.45 3.11 -8.03
N GLY A 123 -1.33 2.92 -9.01
CA GLY A 123 -1.58 3.89 -10.08
C GLY A 123 -2.42 5.07 -9.60
N MET A 124 -1.82 6.25 -9.45
CA MET A 124 -2.47 7.49 -9.00
C MET A 124 -2.12 8.70 -9.90
N GLU A 125 -1.71 8.48 -11.14
CA GLU A 125 -1.22 9.54 -12.02
C GLU A 125 -2.29 10.59 -12.37
N ASN A 126 -3.56 10.19 -12.35
CA ASN A 126 -4.69 11.07 -12.62
C ASN A 126 -5.32 11.65 -11.34
N ALA A 127 -4.85 11.24 -10.16
CA ALA A 127 -5.47 11.62 -8.88
C ALA A 127 -5.41 13.12 -8.60
N GLY A 128 -4.38 13.82 -9.07
CA GLY A 128 -4.28 15.27 -8.96
C GLY A 128 -5.31 16.03 -9.80
N ASP A 129 -5.66 15.50 -10.98
CA ASP A 129 -6.66 16.11 -11.87
C ASP A 129 -8.09 15.73 -11.49
N PHE A 130 -8.26 14.56 -10.87
CA PHE A 130 -9.54 14.02 -10.40
C PHE A 130 -9.46 13.68 -8.90
N PRO A 131 -9.41 14.70 -8.02
CA PRO A 131 -9.23 14.47 -6.59
C PRO A 131 -10.47 13.81 -5.96
N ILE A 132 -10.24 13.14 -4.84
CA ILE A 132 -11.31 12.66 -3.96
C ILE A 132 -11.61 13.75 -2.93
N THR A 133 -12.90 14.00 -2.69
CA THR A 133 -13.35 14.94 -1.66
C THR A 133 -14.51 14.33 -0.91
N PHE A 134 -14.38 14.27 0.41
CA PHE A 134 -15.41 13.78 1.31
C PHE A 134 -16.22 14.92 1.90
N ASP A 135 -17.41 14.61 2.41
CA ASP A 135 -18.29 15.57 3.09
C ASP A 135 -17.71 16.04 4.43
N VAL A 136 -16.79 15.27 5.01
CA VAL A 136 -16.01 15.61 6.20
C VAL A 136 -14.58 15.93 5.79
N GLU A 137 -14.13 17.15 6.10
CA GLU A 137 -12.79 17.62 5.76
C GLU A 137 -11.68 16.84 6.49
N ASN A 138 -10.48 16.82 5.89
CA ASN A 138 -9.25 16.27 6.47
C ASN A 138 -9.33 14.77 6.82
N LYS A 139 -10.04 13.99 5.99
CA LYS A 139 -10.25 12.54 6.17
C LYS A 139 -9.54 11.63 5.19
N LEU A 140 -8.97 12.18 4.12
CA LEU A 140 -8.29 11.42 3.08
C LEU A 140 -6.84 11.13 3.48
N VAL A 141 -6.42 9.87 3.34
CA VAL A 141 -5.03 9.43 3.38
C VAL A 141 -4.75 8.64 2.10
N TRP A 142 -3.72 9.01 1.35
CA TRP A 142 -3.28 8.24 0.18
C TRP A 142 -2.51 7.00 0.65
N SER A 143 -2.88 5.84 0.14
CA SER A 143 -2.36 4.52 0.57
C SER A 143 -1.77 3.69 -0.58
N PRO A 144 -0.80 4.20 -1.38
CA PRO A 144 -0.31 3.45 -2.53
C PRO A 144 0.43 2.18 -2.12
N HIS A 145 0.44 1.19 -3.01
CA HIS A 145 1.30 0.01 -2.91
C HIS A 145 2.51 0.14 -3.84
N TYR A 146 3.66 -0.35 -3.39
CA TYR A 146 4.87 -0.40 -4.21
C TYR A 146 5.77 -1.58 -3.84
N TYR A 147 6.03 -2.45 -4.81
CA TYR A 147 6.73 -3.70 -4.58
C TYR A 147 8.11 -3.77 -5.26
N ASN A 148 8.73 -4.93 -5.16
CA ASN A 148 10.05 -5.24 -5.70
C ASN A 148 9.98 -6.48 -6.62
N THR A 149 11.16 -6.95 -7.06
CA THR A 149 11.25 -8.09 -7.99
C THR A 149 10.57 -9.35 -7.47
N GLY A 150 10.48 -9.57 -6.15
CA GLY A 150 9.79 -10.74 -5.60
C GLY A 150 8.36 -10.89 -6.12
N VAL A 151 7.68 -9.77 -6.33
CA VAL A 151 6.33 -9.73 -6.92
C VAL A 151 6.39 -9.70 -8.44
N SER A 152 7.20 -8.81 -9.03
CA SER A 152 7.34 -8.69 -10.49
C SER A 152 8.69 -8.10 -10.91
N PRO A 153 9.45 -8.74 -11.84
CA PRO A 153 10.72 -8.24 -12.37
C PRO A 153 10.59 -7.05 -13.35
N ALA A 154 10.11 -5.92 -12.84
CA ALA A 154 9.94 -4.70 -13.62
C ALA A 154 11.27 -4.23 -14.25
N TRP A 155 11.24 -3.82 -15.51
CA TRP A 155 12.45 -3.52 -16.29
C TRP A 155 13.31 -2.43 -15.66
N TYR A 156 12.68 -1.46 -15.00
CA TYR A 156 13.36 -0.33 -14.37
C TYR A 156 14.16 -0.71 -13.12
N LEU A 157 14.09 -1.96 -12.66
CA LEU A 157 14.95 -2.48 -11.58
C LEU A 157 16.26 -3.07 -12.11
N TYR A 158 16.46 -3.09 -13.44
CA TYR A 158 17.59 -3.74 -14.11
C TYR A 158 18.24 -2.83 -15.15
N ALA A 159 19.55 -3.03 -15.40
CA ALA A 159 20.28 -2.34 -16.45
C ALA A 159 19.94 -2.89 -17.84
N SER A 160 19.62 -4.18 -17.90
CA SER A 160 19.17 -4.88 -19.11
C SER A 160 18.49 -6.19 -18.72
N GLY A 161 17.87 -6.84 -19.71
CA GLY A 161 17.26 -8.16 -19.61
C GLY A 161 15.99 -8.24 -20.45
N THR A 162 15.56 -9.44 -20.80
CA THR A 162 14.39 -9.67 -21.65
C THR A 162 13.27 -10.31 -20.83
N GLN A 163 12.06 -9.77 -20.93
CA GLN A 163 10.93 -10.39 -20.25
C GLN A 163 10.56 -11.72 -20.93
N ASN A 164 10.49 -12.80 -20.16
CA ASN A 164 10.12 -14.13 -20.63
C ASN A 164 8.61 -14.38 -20.52
N ALA A 165 8.14 -15.54 -20.97
CA ALA A 165 6.71 -15.86 -21.05
C ALA A 165 6.06 -16.00 -19.66
N GLU A 166 6.86 -16.36 -18.65
CA GLU A 166 6.44 -16.49 -17.26
C GLU A 166 6.44 -15.14 -16.53
N GLY A 167 6.85 -14.05 -17.18
CA GLY A 167 6.96 -12.71 -16.60
C GLY A 167 8.31 -12.41 -15.94
N GLY A 168 9.20 -13.41 -15.88
CA GLY A 168 10.58 -13.30 -15.42
C GLY A 168 11.43 -12.47 -16.37
N ARG A 169 12.69 -12.20 -15.97
CA ARG A 169 13.63 -11.41 -16.76
C ARG A 169 14.92 -12.17 -17.03
N ASP A 170 15.01 -12.78 -18.21
CA ASP A 170 16.19 -13.51 -18.66
C ASP A 170 17.35 -12.56 -18.96
N ASP A 171 18.59 -13.05 -18.78
CA ASP A 171 19.84 -12.32 -19.03
C ASP A 171 19.88 -10.95 -18.32
N TYR A 172 19.27 -10.87 -17.13
CA TYR A 172 19.20 -9.62 -16.39
C TYR A 172 20.61 -9.16 -15.96
N VAL A 173 20.79 -7.84 -15.94
CA VAL A 173 21.97 -7.21 -15.35
C VAL A 173 21.49 -6.30 -14.22
N GLU A 174 21.95 -6.56 -13.00
CA GLU A 174 21.60 -5.76 -11.83
C GLU A 174 22.20 -4.35 -11.93
N LEU A 175 21.41 -3.36 -11.51
CA LEU A 175 21.86 -1.97 -11.41
C LEU A 175 22.80 -1.76 -10.22
N ASP A 176 23.66 -0.75 -10.32
CA ASP A 176 24.34 -0.16 -9.15
C ASP A 176 23.33 0.59 -8.25
N ASP A 177 23.76 0.90 -7.03
CA ASP A 177 22.90 1.51 -6.01
C ASP A 177 22.41 2.92 -6.39
N GLU A 178 23.24 3.72 -7.06
CA GLU A 178 22.87 5.07 -7.44
C GLU A 178 21.74 5.04 -8.48
N THR A 179 21.92 4.21 -9.51
CA THR A 179 20.96 4.07 -10.60
C THR A 179 19.67 3.40 -10.13
N LEU A 180 19.75 2.33 -9.30
CA LEU A 180 18.56 1.66 -8.78
C LEU A 180 17.75 2.58 -7.85
N ARG A 181 18.41 3.32 -6.95
CA ARG A 181 17.75 4.30 -6.07
C ARG A 181 17.04 5.37 -6.88
N ASN A 182 17.70 5.94 -7.89
CA ASN A 182 17.09 6.93 -8.78
C ASN A 182 15.87 6.35 -9.50
N ASN A 183 15.95 5.12 -10.02
CA ASN A 183 14.83 4.51 -10.72
C ASN A 183 13.63 4.31 -9.78
N VAL A 184 13.85 3.80 -8.56
CA VAL A 184 12.80 3.62 -7.54
C VAL A 184 12.15 4.96 -7.18
N GLU A 185 12.95 6.01 -6.94
CA GLU A 185 12.42 7.34 -6.64
C GLU A 185 11.55 7.87 -7.80
N GLN A 186 12.04 7.78 -9.03
CA GLN A 186 11.37 8.32 -10.20
C GLN A 186 10.09 7.55 -10.56
N THR A 187 10.05 6.22 -10.38
CA THR A 187 8.84 5.44 -10.62
C THR A 187 7.81 5.65 -9.52
N MET A 188 8.23 5.72 -8.24
CA MET A 188 7.32 6.07 -7.15
C MET A 188 6.70 7.46 -7.36
N ASP A 189 7.52 8.48 -7.69
CA ASP A 189 7.03 9.83 -8.00
C ASP A 189 6.06 9.82 -9.19
N LYS A 190 6.42 9.06 -10.23
CA LYS A 190 5.60 8.94 -11.44
C LYS A 190 4.24 8.31 -11.17
N MET A 191 4.17 7.29 -10.32
CA MET A 191 2.94 6.55 -9.98
C MET A 191 2.06 7.32 -9.00
N PHE A 192 2.65 7.89 -7.93
CA PHE A 192 1.89 8.51 -6.83
C PHE A 192 2.62 9.62 -6.07
N GLY A 193 3.95 9.59 -6.00
CA GLY A 193 4.73 10.44 -5.09
C GLY A 193 4.58 11.94 -5.37
N TYR A 194 4.28 12.32 -6.62
CA TYR A 194 4.03 13.72 -7.00
C TYR A 194 2.91 14.38 -6.19
N LEU A 195 1.95 13.58 -5.68
CA LEU A 195 0.84 14.07 -4.86
C LEU A 195 1.32 14.78 -3.60
N ILE A 196 2.40 14.30 -2.97
CA ILE A 196 2.97 14.94 -1.76
C ILE A 196 3.43 16.38 -2.06
N GLY A 197 3.91 16.63 -3.28
CA GLY A 197 4.31 17.96 -3.72
C GLY A 197 3.14 18.87 -4.13
N ALA A 198 1.95 18.30 -4.37
CA ALA A 198 0.80 19.03 -4.87
C ALA A 198 0.05 19.82 -3.78
N ASP A 199 -0.02 19.28 -2.56
CA ASP A 199 -0.64 19.94 -1.40
C ASP A 199 0.13 19.60 -0.12
N PRO A 200 0.61 20.60 0.66
CA PRO A 200 1.31 20.35 1.92
C PRO A 200 0.46 19.68 3.01
N ASN A 201 -0.86 19.57 2.83
CA ASN A 201 -1.77 18.90 3.77
C ASN A 201 -2.04 17.44 3.39
N ILE A 202 -1.45 16.93 2.29
CA ILE A 202 -1.58 15.52 1.92
C ILE A 202 -0.89 14.63 2.97
N ALA A 203 -1.63 13.65 3.45
CA ALA A 203 -1.09 12.52 4.18
C ALA A 203 -0.93 11.33 3.24
N MET A 204 0.26 10.74 3.20
CA MET A 204 0.53 9.51 2.48
C MET A 204 1.10 8.46 3.42
N VAL A 205 0.56 7.26 3.36
CA VAL A 205 1.03 6.07 4.08
C VAL A 205 1.28 5.00 3.04
N MET A 206 2.43 4.33 3.05
CA MET A 206 2.63 3.20 2.14
C MET A 206 1.76 2.02 2.60
N GLY A 207 0.78 1.61 1.80
CA GLY A 207 -0.22 0.60 2.14
C GLY A 207 0.39 -0.81 2.19
N GLU A 208 1.21 -1.15 1.20
CA GLU A 208 2.00 -2.37 1.19
C GLU A 208 3.31 -2.16 0.44
N PHE A 209 4.39 -2.75 0.96
CA PHE A 209 5.69 -2.81 0.31
C PHE A 209 6.53 -3.97 0.86
N ALA A 210 7.69 -4.21 0.24
CA ALA A 210 8.69 -5.20 0.62
C ALA A 210 8.35 -6.66 0.27
N GLY A 211 9.00 -7.59 0.98
CA GLY A 211 9.07 -9.02 0.70
C GLY A 211 10.51 -9.48 0.46
N LEU A 212 10.70 -10.79 0.20
CA LEU A 212 11.96 -11.47 -0.13
C LEU A 212 13.26 -10.70 0.23
N TYR A 213 13.45 -10.41 1.52
CA TYR A 213 14.50 -9.51 2.00
C TYR A 213 15.74 -10.30 2.42
N SER A 214 15.60 -11.25 3.34
CA SER A 214 16.70 -12.13 3.76
C SER A 214 16.95 -13.24 2.74
N LYS A 215 15.91 -13.61 1.97
CA LYS A 215 15.96 -14.70 0.99
C LYS A 215 16.31 -14.23 -0.43
N ASP A 216 16.66 -12.96 -0.61
CA ASP A 216 17.03 -12.42 -1.92
C ASP A 216 18.20 -13.21 -2.54
N ALA A 217 17.93 -13.89 -3.66
CA ALA A 217 18.90 -14.73 -4.36
C ALA A 217 19.77 -13.96 -5.35
N HIS A 218 19.49 -12.67 -5.60
CA HIS A 218 20.31 -11.89 -6.53
C HIS A 218 21.74 -11.69 -5.98
N PRO A 219 22.77 -11.71 -6.85
CA PRO A 219 24.15 -11.41 -6.46
C PRO A 219 24.35 -10.05 -5.77
N LEU A 220 23.80 -8.97 -6.32
CA LEU A 220 23.86 -7.62 -5.73
C LEU A 220 22.67 -7.32 -4.81
N LYS A 221 21.76 -8.27 -4.60
CA LYS A 221 20.59 -8.12 -3.74
C LYS A 221 19.59 -7.07 -4.23
N THR A 222 19.27 -7.08 -5.53
CA THR A 222 18.32 -6.12 -6.14
C THR A 222 16.95 -6.09 -5.45
N THR A 223 16.38 -7.22 -5.03
CA THR A 223 15.09 -7.26 -4.33
C THR A 223 15.16 -6.53 -2.98
N LYS A 224 16.17 -6.87 -2.16
CA LYS A 224 16.44 -6.23 -0.86
C LYS A 224 16.72 -4.74 -1.03
N ARG A 225 17.62 -4.37 -1.95
CA ARG A 225 18.00 -2.97 -2.20
C ARG A 225 16.84 -2.14 -2.71
N THR A 226 15.94 -2.71 -3.52
CA THR A 226 14.71 -2.02 -3.95
C THR A 226 13.87 -1.65 -2.72
N THR A 227 13.68 -2.57 -1.78
CA THR A 227 13.00 -2.30 -0.50
C THR A 227 13.71 -1.22 0.31
N ASP A 228 15.03 -1.29 0.43
CA ASP A 228 15.82 -0.28 1.15
C ASP A 228 15.62 1.12 0.54
N PHE A 229 15.67 1.24 -0.78
CA PHE A 229 15.48 2.51 -1.47
C PHE A 229 14.02 2.99 -1.45
N THR A 230 13.03 2.11 -1.43
CA THR A 230 11.64 2.49 -1.16
C THR A 230 11.53 3.15 0.23
N ILE A 231 12.19 2.59 1.26
CA ILE A 231 12.24 3.20 2.59
C ILE A 231 12.95 4.57 2.55
N GLU A 232 14.09 4.67 1.87
CA GLU A 232 14.79 5.95 1.72
C GLU A 232 13.91 7.03 1.07
N VAL A 233 13.15 6.68 0.03
CA VAL A 233 12.21 7.59 -0.64
C VAL A 233 11.10 8.02 0.33
N MET A 234 10.49 7.09 1.06
CA MET A 234 9.44 7.41 2.05
C MET A 234 9.95 8.38 3.12
N LEU A 235 11.15 8.14 3.65
CA LEU A 235 11.77 9.00 4.65
C LEU A 235 12.12 10.39 4.09
N LYS A 236 12.68 10.45 2.87
CA LYS A 236 13.02 11.69 2.18
C LYS A 236 11.78 12.55 1.92
N ALA A 237 10.69 11.93 1.51
CA ALA A 237 9.42 12.58 1.20
C ALA A 237 8.49 12.76 2.42
N LYS A 238 8.93 12.34 3.62
CA LYS A 238 8.18 12.48 4.88
C LYS A 238 6.80 11.84 4.88
N TYR A 239 6.72 10.59 4.41
CA TYR A 239 5.50 9.80 4.50
C TYR A 239 5.05 9.69 5.97
N ALA A 240 3.74 9.69 6.21
CA ALA A 240 3.15 9.65 7.55
C ALA A 240 3.26 8.26 8.22
N GLY A 241 3.54 7.21 7.43
CA GLY A 241 3.71 5.84 7.91
C GLY A 241 3.85 4.85 6.77
N ALA A 242 3.96 3.57 7.13
CA ALA A 242 3.99 2.45 6.19
C ALA A 242 3.50 1.16 6.87
N TYR A 243 2.90 0.27 6.08
CA TYR A 243 2.63 -1.11 6.46
C TYR A 243 3.49 -2.03 5.57
N MET A 244 4.42 -2.74 6.19
CA MET A 244 5.27 -3.71 5.48
C MET A 244 4.50 -5.01 5.28
N TRP A 245 4.58 -5.57 4.07
CA TRP A 245 4.00 -6.86 3.73
C TRP A 245 5.06 -7.98 3.75
N SER A 246 5.02 -8.94 4.69
CA SER A 246 4.08 -9.04 5.81
C SER A 246 4.71 -9.62 7.08
N LEU A 247 3.93 -9.60 8.17
CA LEU A 247 4.28 -10.33 9.39
C LEU A 247 4.33 -11.85 9.15
N ASN A 248 3.46 -12.36 8.27
CA ASN A 248 3.19 -13.77 8.09
C ASN A 248 4.32 -14.42 7.26
N PRO A 249 4.89 -15.55 7.70
CA PRO A 249 6.01 -16.20 7.00
C PRO A 249 5.62 -16.78 5.63
N GLU A 250 4.32 -17.02 5.43
CA GLU A 250 3.75 -17.70 4.26
C GLU A 250 3.32 -16.75 3.14
N SER A 251 3.58 -15.43 3.27
CA SER A 251 3.41 -14.48 2.17
C SER A 251 4.23 -14.94 0.96
N ALA A 252 3.56 -15.13 -0.17
CA ALA A 252 4.14 -15.74 -1.36
C ALA A 252 4.57 -14.70 -2.40
N TYR A 253 5.68 -15.00 -3.07
CA TYR A 253 6.34 -14.19 -4.09
C TYR A 253 6.68 -15.10 -5.28
N GLN A 254 6.67 -14.54 -6.50
CA GLN A 254 6.72 -15.33 -7.73
C GLN A 254 8.13 -15.41 -8.34
N TYR A 255 9.07 -14.55 -7.95
CA TYR A 255 10.39 -14.50 -8.59
C TYR A 255 11.54 -14.39 -7.59
N ASN A 256 12.52 -15.30 -7.72
CA ASN A 256 13.76 -15.22 -6.95
C ASN A 256 14.89 -16.08 -7.57
N PRO A 257 15.90 -15.50 -8.24
CA PRO A 257 16.00 -14.09 -8.65
C PRO A 257 15.09 -13.80 -9.87
N ALA A 258 15.32 -12.69 -10.56
CA ALA A 258 14.46 -12.14 -11.61
C ALA A 258 14.06 -13.11 -12.74
N ASP A 259 14.94 -14.05 -13.10
CA ASP A 259 14.76 -15.03 -14.18
C ASP A 259 14.08 -16.33 -13.72
N THR A 260 13.88 -16.50 -12.41
CA THR A 260 13.42 -17.76 -11.83
C THR A 260 12.00 -17.60 -11.29
N TYR A 261 11.02 -17.99 -12.11
CA TYR A 261 9.63 -18.08 -11.70
C TYR A 261 9.40 -19.28 -10.75
N GLY A 262 8.66 -19.06 -9.67
CA GLY A 262 8.37 -20.07 -8.67
C GLY A 262 7.41 -19.61 -7.60
N THR A 263 7.50 -20.22 -6.42
CA THR A 263 6.76 -19.78 -5.23
C THR A 263 7.73 -19.75 -4.07
N PHE A 264 8.02 -18.54 -3.61
CA PHE A 264 8.94 -18.27 -2.52
C PHE A 264 8.18 -17.58 -1.41
N THR A 265 8.45 -17.94 -0.16
CA THR A 265 7.75 -17.35 0.98
C THR A 265 8.72 -16.66 1.93
N GLU A 266 8.32 -15.50 2.43
CA GLU A 266 9.03 -14.80 3.50
C GLU A 266 8.09 -13.83 4.22
N GLY A 267 8.30 -13.66 5.52
CA GLY A 267 7.73 -12.56 6.30
C GLY A 267 8.67 -12.16 7.42
N LEU A 268 8.21 -11.31 8.34
CA LEU A 268 8.97 -10.96 9.54
C LEU A 268 9.09 -12.10 10.55
N LEU A 269 8.24 -13.11 10.46
CA LEU A 269 8.39 -14.37 11.17
C LEU A 269 9.02 -15.42 10.26
N GLU A 270 9.69 -16.39 10.86
CA GLU A 270 10.05 -17.65 10.23
C GLU A 270 8.83 -18.59 10.17
N ASP A 271 8.94 -19.67 9.39
CA ASP A 271 7.84 -20.64 9.17
C ASP A 271 7.31 -21.31 10.45
N ASP A 272 8.03 -21.21 11.57
CA ASP A 272 7.58 -21.69 12.88
C ASP A 272 6.58 -20.75 13.58
N TRP A 273 6.29 -19.58 13.00
CA TRP A 273 5.40 -18.54 13.52
C TRP A 273 5.80 -17.94 14.88
N LEU A 274 7.05 -18.18 15.31
CA LEU A 274 7.54 -17.80 16.63
C LEU A 274 8.86 -17.05 16.55
N THR A 275 9.75 -17.48 15.67
CA THR A 275 11.08 -16.93 15.51
C THR A 275 11.01 -15.70 14.60
N PRO A 276 11.52 -14.53 15.03
CA PRO A 276 11.61 -13.38 14.15
C PRO A 276 12.72 -13.58 13.11
N ASN A 277 12.41 -13.30 11.86
CA ASN A 277 13.39 -13.15 10.79
C ASN A 277 14.21 -11.87 11.05
N LYS A 278 15.34 -12.04 11.75
CA LYS A 278 16.14 -10.92 12.25
C LYS A 278 16.69 -10.03 11.14
N VAL A 279 17.09 -10.63 10.01
CA VAL A 279 17.65 -9.86 8.88
C VAL A 279 16.58 -8.94 8.29
N PHE A 280 15.35 -9.43 8.12
CA PHE A 280 14.25 -8.62 7.61
C PHE A 280 13.80 -7.57 8.65
N MET A 281 13.68 -7.95 9.93
CA MET A 281 13.38 -7.02 11.02
C MET A 281 14.41 -5.88 11.14
N GLU A 282 15.70 -6.19 11.06
CA GLU A 282 16.78 -5.19 11.10
C GLU A 282 16.73 -4.25 9.88
N GLY A 283 16.36 -4.75 8.71
CA GLY A 283 16.10 -3.91 7.53
C GLY A 283 14.93 -2.94 7.75
N MET A 284 13.82 -3.43 8.29
CA MET A 284 12.63 -2.61 8.52
C MET A 284 12.80 -1.58 9.65
N ALA A 285 13.76 -1.79 10.56
CA ALA A 285 14.12 -0.81 11.59
C ALA A 285 14.63 0.52 11.00
N ALA A 286 14.95 0.59 9.71
CA ALA A 286 15.19 1.86 9.02
C ALA A 286 13.98 2.82 9.09
N LEU A 287 12.76 2.32 9.28
CA LEU A 287 11.56 3.13 9.48
C LEU A 287 11.48 3.77 10.87
N ASP A 288 12.29 3.34 11.85
CA ASP A 288 12.22 3.84 13.23
C ASP A 288 12.56 5.35 13.34
N VAL A 289 13.12 5.94 12.28
CA VAL A 289 13.45 7.36 12.20
C VAL A 289 12.36 8.21 11.53
N MET A 290 11.22 7.61 11.17
CA MET A 290 10.07 8.34 10.64
C MET A 290 9.64 9.47 11.58
N GLU A 291 9.33 10.64 11.00
CA GLU A 291 8.92 11.81 11.76
C GLU A 291 7.61 11.50 12.50
N ASN A 292 7.55 11.82 13.80
CA ASN A 292 6.39 11.57 14.66
C ASN A 292 6.05 10.08 14.91
N LEU A 293 6.96 9.14 14.60
CA LEU A 293 6.76 7.74 14.99
C LEU A 293 6.71 7.63 16.53
N GLN A 294 5.54 7.24 17.04
CA GLN A 294 5.29 7.08 18.46
C GLN A 294 4.18 6.07 18.70
N GLN A 295 4.08 5.60 19.94
CA GLN A 295 2.94 4.80 20.39
C GLN A 295 1.64 5.58 20.18
N PHE A 296 0.60 4.91 19.68
CA PHE A 296 -0.67 5.54 19.34
C PHE A 296 -1.32 6.12 20.62
N PRO A 297 -1.61 7.44 20.66
CA PRO A 297 -2.02 8.09 21.90
C PRO A 297 -3.45 7.73 22.29
N CYS A 298 -3.69 7.53 23.59
CA CYS A 298 -5.05 7.46 24.13
C CYS A 298 -5.67 8.87 24.09
N PHE A 299 -6.86 9.00 23.49
CA PHE A 299 -7.61 10.26 23.52
C PHE A 299 -8.49 10.31 24.77
N PRO A 300 -8.33 11.31 25.65
CA PRO A 300 -9.20 11.46 26.81
C PRO A 300 -10.64 11.69 26.36
N VAL A 301 -11.59 10.98 26.97
CA VAL A 301 -13.02 11.21 26.75
C VAL A 301 -13.40 12.43 27.57
N GLU A 302 -13.86 13.51 26.93
CA GLU A 302 -14.54 14.59 27.66
C GLU A 302 -15.83 14.01 28.25
N VAL A 303 -15.87 13.90 29.57
CA VAL A 303 -17.09 13.51 30.29
C VAL A 303 -17.88 14.79 30.52
N GLU A 304 -18.97 14.98 29.77
CA GLU A 304 -19.95 16.01 30.10
C GLU A 304 -20.56 15.71 31.48
N GLY A 305 -20.17 16.51 32.48
CA GLY A 305 -20.88 16.61 33.76
C GLY A 305 -20.10 16.15 34.99
N SER A 306 -19.33 17.07 35.59
CA SER A 306 -19.35 17.24 37.04
C SER A 306 -19.67 18.69 37.39
N SER A 307 -20.90 19.11 37.12
CA SER A 307 -21.48 20.23 37.86
C SER A 307 -21.75 19.72 39.27
N SER A 308 -20.78 19.88 40.16
CA SER A 308 -20.99 19.74 41.59
C SER A 308 -21.89 20.90 42.06
N GLU A 309 -23.10 20.57 42.49
CA GLU A 309 -23.90 21.39 43.42
C GLU A 309 -23.14 21.63 44.74
#